data_AF-A0A7S1XTM3-F1
#
_entry.id   AF-A0A7S1XTM3-F1
#
_cell.length_a   1.000
_cell.length_b   1.000
_cell.length_c   1.000
_cell.angle_alpha   90.00
_cell.angle_beta   90.00
_cell.angle_gamma   90.00
#
_symmetry.space_group_name_H-M   'P 1'
#
loop_
_entity.id
_entity.type
_entity.pdbx_description
1 polymer ?
#
loop_
_entity_poly.entity_id
_entity_poly.type
_entity_poly.pdbx_seq_one_letter_code
_entity_poly.pdbx_strand_id
1 'polypeptide(L)'
;PTANEYFVALMTAIVAADDGATLADLLYLSDRVVGGVAPALLRNAFDKVAATLQGSLEALQEVERPPTSAICRCLSLVGALLRAQEATAARWQKPKMLALLHLLTSYFDDARPKVRKAAQLAVTKLLQHHHALAAKAGDGVTTALTR
;
A
#
# COMPACT_ATOMS: atom_id res chain seq x y z
N PRO A 1 9.43 -15.71 14.26
CA PRO A 1 8.20 -15.52 13.47
C PRO A 1 8.53 -15.03 12.06
N THR A 2 7.78 -15.49 11.07
CA THR A 2 7.97 -15.08 9.67
C THR A 2 7.49 -13.63 9.47
N ALA A 3 8.01 -12.93 8.45
CA ALA A 3 7.56 -11.57 8.14
C ALA A 3 6.03 -11.49 7.93
N ASN A 4 5.44 -12.57 7.39
CA ASN A 4 3.99 -12.71 7.22
C ASN A 4 3.25 -12.73 8.57
N GLU A 5 3.67 -13.57 9.52
CA GLU A 5 3.06 -13.65 10.86
C GLU A 5 3.14 -12.31 11.59
N TYR A 6 4.30 -11.66 11.54
CA TYR A 6 4.48 -10.34 12.12
C TYR A 6 3.56 -9.29 11.49
N PHE A 7 3.44 -9.27 10.16
CA PHE A 7 2.55 -8.32 9.49
C PHE A 7 1.08 -8.55 9.86
N VAL A 8 0.62 -9.80 9.97
CA VAL A 8 -0.75 -10.12 10.39
C VAL A 8 -1.01 -9.65 11.82
N ALA A 9 -0.07 -9.88 12.74
CA ALA A 9 -0.16 -9.39 14.11
C ALA A 9 -0.22 -7.86 14.15
N LEU A 10 0.62 -7.17 13.36
CA LEU A 10 0.63 -5.71 13.28
C LEU A 10 -0.69 -5.15 12.72
N MET A 11 -1.25 -5.75 11.66
CA MET A 11 -2.56 -5.33 11.14
C MET A 11 -3.68 -5.49 12.18
N THR A 12 -3.59 -6.51 13.03
CA THR A 12 -4.55 -6.72 14.12
C THR A 12 -4.39 -5.68 15.22
N ALA A 13 -3.14 -5.36 15.59
CA ALA A 13 -2.83 -4.31 16.54
C ALA A 13 -3.26 -2.92 16.03
N ILE A 14 -3.11 -2.61 14.74
CA ILE A 14 -3.55 -1.34 14.14
C ILE A 14 -5.06 -1.16 14.30
N VAL A 15 -5.84 -2.22 14.08
CA VAL A 15 -7.30 -2.16 14.25
C VAL A 15 -7.69 -1.96 15.72
N ALA A 16 -6.87 -2.42 16.65
CA ALA A 16 -7.11 -2.29 18.09
C ALA A 16 -6.54 -1.00 18.70
N ALA A 17 -5.77 -0.21 17.95
CA ALA A 17 -5.17 1.02 18.45
C ALA A 17 -6.25 2.09 18.68
N ASP A 18 -6.28 2.64 19.88
CA ASP A 18 -7.24 3.65 20.34
C ASP A 18 -6.66 5.06 20.38
N ASP A 19 -5.34 5.20 20.27
CA ASP A 19 -4.66 6.49 20.22
C ASP A 19 -3.75 6.66 18.97
N GLY A 20 -3.57 7.91 18.56
CA GLY A 20 -2.80 8.26 17.37
C GLY A 20 -1.29 8.00 17.46
N ALA A 21 -0.71 7.94 18.66
CA ALA A 21 0.70 7.66 18.85
C ALA A 21 0.98 6.16 18.67
N THR A 22 0.19 5.30 19.31
CA THR A 22 0.25 3.84 19.11
C THR A 22 0.01 3.48 17.66
N LEU A 23 -0.99 4.09 17.01
CA LEU A 23 -1.24 3.90 15.58
C LEU A 23 -0.02 4.28 14.73
N ALA A 24 0.63 5.41 15.01
CA ALA A 24 1.81 5.86 14.28
C ALA A 24 2.99 4.86 14.40
N ASP A 25 3.23 4.31 15.58
CA ASP A 25 4.27 3.32 15.83
C ASP A 25 3.98 1.99 15.13
N LEU A 26 2.73 1.54 15.14
CA LEU A 26 2.34 0.32 14.44
C LEU A 26 2.43 0.46 12.91
N LEU A 27 2.09 1.63 12.37
CA LEU A 27 2.31 1.95 10.95
C LEU A 27 3.80 2.02 10.60
N TYR A 28 4.63 2.54 11.50
CA TYR A 28 6.09 2.50 11.38
C TYR A 28 6.61 1.07 11.25
N LEU A 29 6.23 0.19 12.17
CA LEU A 29 6.66 -1.20 12.14
C LEU A 29 6.14 -1.93 10.89
N SER A 30 4.89 -1.70 10.51
CA SER A 30 4.28 -2.31 9.32
C SER A 30 5.01 -1.95 8.04
N ASP A 31 5.35 -0.68 7.84
CA ASP A 31 6.09 -0.20 6.66
C ASP A 31 7.51 -0.79 6.58
N ARG A 32 8.13 -1.12 7.72
CA ARG A 32 9.44 -1.80 7.75
C ARG A 32 9.35 -3.27 7.37
N VAL A 33 8.26 -3.95 7.71
CA VAL A 33 8.10 -5.39 7.50
C VAL A 33 7.50 -5.71 6.13
N VAL A 34 6.67 -4.81 5.56
CA VAL A 34 5.89 -5.09 4.33
C VAL A 34 6.74 -5.54 3.14
N GLY A 35 8.00 -5.10 3.04
CA GLY A 35 8.90 -5.51 1.96
C GLY A 35 9.30 -7.00 2.00
N GLY A 36 9.21 -7.65 3.16
CA GLY A 36 9.44 -9.08 3.35
C GLY A 36 8.17 -9.93 3.32
N VAL A 37 7.00 -9.30 3.18
CA VAL A 37 5.71 -10.01 3.17
C VAL A 37 5.48 -10.63 1.81
N ALA A 38 5.04 -11.89 1.80
CA ALA A 38 4.73 -12.59 0.55
C ALA A 38 3.59 -11.87 -0.21
N PRO A 39 3.73 -11.58 -1.51
CA PRO A 39 2.68 -10.93 -2.29
C PRO A 39 1.36 -11.70 -2.30
N ALA A 40 1.40 -13.04 -2.17
CA ALA A 40 0.20 -13.88 -2.05
C ALA A 40 -0.63 -13.55 -0.79
N LEU A 41 0.02 -13.25 0.34
CA LEU A 41 -0.68 -12.84 1.57
C LEU A 41 -1.41 -11.52 1.36
N LEU A 42 -0.73 -10.52 0.78
CA LEU A 42 -1.30 -9.20 0.52
C LEU A 42 -2.44 -9.24 -0.52
N ARG A 43 -2.42 -10.20 -1.46
CA ARG A 43 -3.53 -10.47 -2.37
C ARG A 43 -4.72 -11.08 -1.66
N ASN A 44 -4.49 -12.14 -0.87
CA ASN A 44 -5.55 -12.87 -0.18
C ASN A 44 -6.23 -12.05 0.91
N ALA A 45 -5.47 -11.20 1.61
CA ALA A 45 -5.98 -10.34 2.68
C ALA A 45 -6.33 -8.91 2.22
N PHE A 46 -6.40 -8.68 0.90
CA PHE A 46 -6.49 -7.33 0.33
C PHE A 46 -7.60 -6.49 0.96
N ASP A 47 -8.83 -7.00 1.01
CA ASP A 47 -9.98 -6.22 1.47
C ASP A 47 -9.84 -5.81 2.94
N LYS A 48 -9.33 -6.72 3.78
CA LYS A 48 -9.08 -6.45 5.20
C LYS A 48 -7.99 -5.41 5.39
N VAL A 49 -6.83 -5.58 4.74
CA VAL A 49 -5.71 -4.63 4.85
C VAL A 49 -6.08 -3.26 4.26
N ALA A 50 -6.80 -3.23 3.14
CA ALA A 50 -7.30 -2.01 2.53
C ALA A 50 -8.19 -1.22 3.49
N ALA A 51 -9.17 -1.88 4.13
CA ALA A 51 -10.04 -1.25 5.11
C ALA A 51 -9.26 -0.74 6.33
N THR A 52 -8.32 -1.53 6.85
CA THR A 52 -7.45 -1.13 7.97
C THR A 52 -6.64 0.13 7.64
N LEU A 53 -6.03 0.20 6.46
CA LEU A 53 -5.21 1.35 6.05
C LEU A 53 -6.07 2.60 5.78
N GLN A 54 -7.26 2.43 5.20
CA GLN A 54 -8.23 3.53 5.01
C GLN A 54 -8.66 4.11 6.36
N GLY A 55 -9.13 3.25 7.28
CA GLY A 55 -9.50 3.67 8.63
C GLY A 55 -8.34 4.28 9.42
N SER A 56 -7.09 3.82 9.18
CA SER A 56 -5.92 4.45 9.79
C SER A 56 -5.68 5.89 9.30
N LEU A 57 -5.92 6.17 8.02
CA LEU A 57 -5.81 7.54 7.50
C LEU A 57 -6.93 8.43 8.05
N GLU A 58 -8.15 7.92 8.12
CA GLU A 58 -9.30 8.62 8.73
C GLU A 58 -9.00 8.94 10.20
N ALA A 59 -8.58 7.95 10.99
CA ALA A 59 -8.22 8.14 12.39
C ALA A 59 -7.08 9.16 12.58
N LEU A 60 -6.08 9.18 11.68
CA LEU A 60 -5.02 10.18 11.72
C LEU A 60 -5.55 11.59 11.40
N GLN A 61 -6.59 11.74 10.57
CA GLN A 61 -7.17 13.05 10.27
C GLN A 61 -7.93 13.66 11.46
N GLU A 62 -8.46 12.82 12.36
CA GLU A 62 -9.13 13.26 13.60
C GLU A 62 -8.17 13.78 14.67
N VAL A 63 -6.86 13.52 14.53
CA VAL A 63 -5.83 14.03 15.45
C VAL A 63 -5.55 15.50 15.11
N GLU A 64 -5.65 16.41 16.09
CA GLU A 64 -5.45 17.86 15.91
C GLU A 64 -4.15 18.21 15.15
N ARG A 65 -3.07 17.46 15.42
CA ARG A 65 -1.80 17.55 14.70
C ARG A 65 -1.29 16.16 14.37
N PRO A 66 -1.69 15.57 13.23
CA PRO A 66 -1.27 14.24 12.89
C PRO A 66 0.23 14.22 12.59
N PRO A 67 0.96 13.21 13.07
CA PRO A 67 2.35 13.02 12.67
C PRO A 67 2.44 12.80 11.16
N THR A 68 3.07 13.74 10.46
CA THR A 68 3.26 13.69 8.99
C THR A 68 3.91 12.38 8.55
N SER A 69 4.81 11.84 9.37
CA SER A 69 5.47 10.56 9.14
C SER A 69 4.50 9.37 9.12
N ALA A 70 3.48 9.35 9.98
CA ALA A 70 2.49 8.27 10.03
C ALA A 70 1.64 8.24 8.76
N ILE A 71 1.18 9.41 8.30
CA ILE A 71 0.44 9.54 7.03
C ILE A 71 1.32 9.05 5.87
N CYS A 72 2.57 9.52 5.78
CA CYS A 72 3.48 9.10 4.71
C CYS A 72 3.69 7.56 4.69
N ARG A 73 3.77 6.93 5.86
CA ARG A 73 3.91 5.47 6.00
C ARG A 73 2.65 4.72 5.63
N CYS A 74 1.49 5.23 6.03
CA CYS A 74 0.22 4.64 5.61
C CYS A 74 0.07 4.69 4.08
N LEU A 75 0.40 5.82 3.44
CA LEU A 75 0.41 5.94 1.97
C LEU A 75 1.42 4.99 1.30
N SER A 76 2.61 4.81 1.90
CA SER A 76 3.60 3.81 1.46
C SER A 76 3.03 2.38 1.51
N LEU A 77 2.35 2.02 2.60
CA LEU A 77 1.69 0.73 2.80
C LEU A 77 0.56 0.51 1.79
N VAL A 78 -0.27 1.53 1.51
CA VAL A 78 -1.30 1.48 0.45
C VAL A 78 -0.64 1.21 -0.90
N GLY A 79 0.45 1.91 -1.23
CA GLY A 79 1.22 1.68 -2.45
C GLY A 79 1.86 0.28 -2.52
N ALA A 80 2.28 -0.30 -1.40
CA ALA A 80 2.77 -1.68 -1.34
C ALA A 80 1.64 -2.69 -1.56
N LEU A 81 0.47 -2.46 -0.95
CA LEU A 81 -0.71 -3.31 -1.11
C LEU A 81 -1.19 -3.34 -2.57
N LEU A 82 -1.25 -2.17 -3.23
CA LEU A 82 -1.61 -2.05 -4.65
C LEU A 82 -0.62 -2.78 -5.55
N ARG A 83 0.70 -2.63 -5.31
CA ARG A 83 1.75 -3.32 -6.09
C ARG A 83 1.73 -4.83 -5.95
N ALA A 84 1.22 -5.36 -4.83
CA ALA A 84 1.12 -6.81 -4.64
C ALA A 84 0.02 -7.45 -5.50
N GLN A 85 -0.88 -6.64 -6.08
CA GLN A 85 -2.02 -7.14 -6.86
C GLN A 85 -1.61 -7.50 -8.29
N GLU A 86 -2.36 -8.42 -8.88
CA GLU A 86 -2.13 -8.86 -10.25
C GLU A 86 -2.37 -7.73 -11.25
N ALA A 87 -1.51 -7.65 -12.26
CA ALA A 87 -1.54 -6.65 -13.33
C ALA A 87 -2.60 -6.97 -14.41
N THR A 88 -3.79 -7.41 -14.01
CA THR A 88 -4.87 -7.80 -14.93
C THR A 88 -5.97 -6.75 -14.95
N ALA A 89 -6.59 -6.55 -16.12
CA ALA A 89 -7.72 -5.63 -16.26
C ALA A 89 -8.87 -5.97 -15.29
N ALA A 90 -9.18 -7.27 -15.14
CA ALA A 90 -10.21 -7.74 -14.22
C ALA A 90 -9.94 -7.38 -12.76
N ARG A 91 -8.67 -7.33 -12.32
CA ARG A 91 -8.33 -6.91 -10.95
C ARG A 91 -8.50 -5.40 -10.77
N TRP A 92 -8.04 -4.62 -11.74
CA TRP A 92 -8.04 -3.15 -11.68
C TRP A 92 -9.38 -2.49 -11.98
N GLN A 93 -10.34 -3.23 -12.54
CA GLN A 93 -11.74 -2.79 -12.67
C GLN A 93 -12.55 -2.90 -11.37
N LYS A 94 -12.01 -3.55 -10.33
CA LYS A 94 -12.73 -3.69 -9.06
C LYS A 94 -12.85 -2.33 -8.34
N PRO A 95 -14.04 -1.93 -7.86
CA PRO A 95 -14.25 -0.64 -7.21
C PRO A 95 -13.28 -0.35 -6.05
N LYS A 96 -12.98 -1.36 -5.23
CA LYS A 96 -12.06 -1.21 -4.08
C LYS A 96 -10.61 -0.92 -4.52
N MET A 97 -10.16 -1.49 -5.64
CA MET A 97 -8.83 -1.18 -6.20
C MET A 97 -8.75 0.27 -6.65
N LEU A 98 -9.75 0.73 -7.39
CA LEU A 98 -9.85 2.11 -7.85
C LEU A 98 -9.98 3.09 -6.67
N ALA A 99 -10.73 2.72 -5.63
CA ALA A 99 -10.86 3.53 -4.42
C ALA A 99 -9.51 3.73 -3.71
N LEU A 100 -8.65 2.71 -3.62
CA LEU A 100 -7.32 2.85 -3.03
C LEU A 100 -6.38 3.69 -3.90
N LEU A 101 -6.49 3.58 -5.23
CA LEU A 101 -5.74 4.44 -6.13
C LEU A 101 -6.18 5.90 -6.00
N HIS A 102 -7.49 6.15 -5.98
CA HIS A 102 -8.06 7.48 -5.77
C HIS A 102 -7.66 8.08 -4.42
N LEU A 103 -7.63 7.25 -3.37
CA LEU A 103 -7.12 7.63 -2.06
C LEU A 103 -5.67 8.12 -2.15
N LEU A 104 -4.78 7.49 -2.91
CA LEU A 104 -3.43 8.03 -3.10
C LEU A 104 -3.45 9.38 -3.83
N THR A 105 -4.25 9.49 -4.89
CA THR A 105 -4.32 10.73 -5.68
C THR A 105 -4.93 11.90 -4.92
N SER A 106 -5.81 11.66 -3.93
CA SER A 106 -6.38 12.72 -3.09
C SER A 106 -5.36 13.38 -2.15
N TYR A 107 -4.14 12.85 -2.05
CA TYR A 107 -3.03 13.46 -1.31
C TYR A 107 -2.02 14.18 -2.22
N PHE A 108 -2.29 14.30 -3.52
CA PHE A 108 -1.37 14.95 -4.46
C PHE A 108 -1.30 16.47 -4.28
N ASP A 109 -2.29 17.07 -3.64
CA ASP A 109 -2.42 18.50 -3.35
C ASP A 109 -2.37 18.82 -1.84
N ASP A 110 -2.04 17.84 -0.99
CA ASP A 110 -1.92 18.03 0.46
C ASP A 110 -0.97 19.20 0.78
N ALA A 111 -1.34 20.07 1.72
CA ALA A 111 -0.54 21.25 2.07
C ALA A 111 0.91 20.89 2.48
N ARG A 112 1.12 19.70 3.04
CA ARG A 112 2.42 19.22 3.52
C ARG A 112 3.24 18.60 2.38
N PRO A 113 4.39 19.16 2.00
CA PRO A 113 5.19 18.66 0.87
C PRO A 113 5.64 17.20 0.99
N LYS A 114 5.90 16.72 2.22
CA LYS A 114 6.29 15.33 2.48
C LYS A 114 5.16 14.35 2.17
N VAL A 115 3.91 14.72 2.46
CA VAL A 115 2.73 13.89 2.20
C VAL A 115 2.50 13.77 0.70
N ARG A 116 2.53 14.90 -0.03
CA ARG A 116 2.44 14.90 -1.51
C ARG A 116 3.49 13.98 -2.12
N LYS A 117 4.75 14.13 -1.69
CA LYS A 117 5.86 13.31 -2.18
C LYS A 117 5.64 11.83 -1.90
N ALA A 118 5.14 11.47 -0.72
CA ALA A 118 4.85 10.07 -0.38
C ALA A 118 3.76 9.47 -1.26
N ALA A 119 2.65 10.19 -1.46
CA ALA A 119 1.56 9.78 -2.32
C ALA A 119 2.00 9.60 -3.78
N GLN A 120 2.66 10.62 -4.34
CA GLN A 120 3.17 10.58 -5.72
C GLN A 120 4.18 9.46 -5.90
N LEU A 121 5.12 9.28 -4.96
CA LEU A 121 6.11 8.21 -5.01
C LEU A 121 5.46 6.82 -4.95
N ALA A 122 4.40 6.64 -4.17
CA ALA A 122 3.65 5.38 -4.12
C ALA A 122 3.05 5.04 -5.49
N VAL A 123 2.43 6.03 -6.16
CA VAL A 123 1.88 5.87 -7.52
C VAL A 123 2.99 5.67 -8.57
N THR A 124 4.09 6.43 -8.50
CA THR A 124 5.22 6.25 -9.42
C THR A 124 5.81 4.85 -9.33
N LYS A 125 6.06 4.35 -8.10
CA LYS A 125 6.56 2.98 -7.88
C LYS A 125 5.58 1.92 -8.39
N LEU A 126 4.28 2.16 -8.26
CA LEU A 126 3.24 1.28 -8.80
C LEU A 126 3.35 1.21 -10.33
N LEU A 127 3.36 2.35 -11.01
CA LEU A 127 3.46 2.39 -12.48
C LEU A 127 4.76 1.76 -12.99
N GLN A 128 5.89 2.06 -12.35
CA GLN A 128 7.18 1.44 -12.67
C GLN A 128 7.14 -0.08 -12.50
N HIS A 129 6.49 -0.58 -11.44
CA HIS A 129 6.34 -2.01 -11.21
C HIS A 129 5.54 -2.69 -12.32
N HIS A 130 4.39 -2.13 -12.70
CA HIS A 130 3.57 -2.67 -13.80
C HIS A 130 4.28 -2.60 -15.14
N HIS A 131 4.99 -1.52 -15.42
CA HIS A 131 5.81 -1.40 -16.64
C HIS A 131 6.88 -2.49 -16.70
N ALA A 132 7.61 -2.73 -15.61
CA ALA A 132 8.62 -3.77 -15.55
C ALA A 132 8.03 -5.19 -15.72
N LEU A 133 6.83 -5.45 -15.20
CA LEU A 133 6.11 -6.71 -15.43
C LEU A 133 5.71 -6.88 -16.90
N ALA A 134 5.24 -5.82 -17.54
CA ALA A 134 4.86 -5.84 -18.95
C ALA A 134 6.07 -6.08 -19.87
N ALA A 135 7.21 -5.42 -19.58
CA ALA A 135 8.45 -5.63 -20.32
C ALA A 135 8.91 -7.11 -20.28
N LYS A 136 8.92 -7.71 -19.09
CA LYS A 136 9.26 -9.14 -18.92
C LYS A 136 8.30 -10.08 -19.65
N ALA A 137 7.02 -9.74 -19.73
CA ALA A 137 6.04 -10.52 -20.48
C ALA A 137 6.30 -10.44 -22.00
N GLY A 138 6.70 -9.28 -22.53
CA GLY A 138 7.08 -9.10 -23.92
C GLY A 138 8.35 -9.88 -24.31
N ASP A 139 9.38 -9.87 -23.46
CA ASP A 139 10.61 -10.64 -23.68
C ASP A 139 10.34 -12.16 -23.71
N GLY A 140 9.42 -12.64 -22.86
CA GLY A 140 9.00 -14.04 -22.84
C GLY A 140 8.29 -14.52 -24.11
N VAL A 141 7.46 -13.66 -24.72
CA VAL A 141 6.79 -13.97 -26.00
C VAL A 141 7.79 -14.02 -27.15
N THR A 142 8.80 -13.17 -27.13
CA THR A 142 9.83 -13.12 -28.19
C THR A 142 10.74 -14.35 -28.14
N THR A 143 11.07 -14.81 -26.93
CA THR A 143 11.90 -16.02 -26.73
C THR A 143 11.16 -17.31 -27.08
N ALA A 144 9.83 -17.36 -26.90
CA ALA A 144 9.00 -18.52 -27.24
C ALA A 144 8.79 -18.71 -28.75
N LEU A 145 8.93 -17.63 -29.55
CA LEU A 145 8.81 -17.69 -31.02
C LEU A 145 10.11 -18.09 -31.72
N THR A 146 11.22 -18.19 -30.99
CA THR A 146 12.55 -18.57 -31.50
C THR A 146 12.98 -20.01 -31.16
N ARG A 147 12.05 -20.87 -30.72
CA ARG A 147 12.34 -22.26 -30.35
C ARG A 147 11.51 -23.28 -31.11
#